data_AF-A0A968ICR1-F1
#
_entry.id   AF-A0A968ICR1-F1
#
_cell.length_a   1.000
_cell.length_b   1.000
_cell.length_c   1.000
_cell.angle_alpha   90.00
_cell.angle_beta   90.00
_cell.angle_gamma   90.00
#
_symmetry.space_group_name_H-M   'P 1'
#
loop_
_entity.id
_entity.type
_entity.pdbx_description
1 polymer ?
#
loop_
_entity_poly.entity_id
_entity_poly.type
_entity_poly.pdbx_seq_one_letter_code
_entity_poly.pdbx_strand_id
1 'polypeptide(L)' 'MTLKDSIEAEIDELEEDNLDELYELVKRFAETKAQKKPGILSKLKQIKIQAPEDFAANVDLYLSNEKKCK' A
#
# COMPACT_ATOMS: atom_id res chain seq x y z
N MET A 1 29.82 15.25 9.37
CA MET A 1 29.50 13.86 9.04
C MET A 1 28.05 13.82 8.65
N THR A 2 27.79 13.43 7.41
CA THR A 2 26.44 13.13 6.94
C THR A 2 26.10 11.68 7.30
N LEU A 3 24.81 11.36 7.31
CA LEU A 3 24.35 9.99 7.56
C LEU A 3 24.85 9.02 6.48
N LYS A 4 25.16 9.53 5.28
CA LYS A 4 25.77 8.78 4.18
C LYS A 4 27.21 8.37 4.52
N ASP A 5 27.99 9.28 5.11
CA ASP A 5 29.40 9.02 5.48
C ASP A 5 29.49 7.91 6.55
N SER A 6 28.54 7.87 7.50
CA SER A 6 28.47 6.81 8.52
C SER A 6 28.09 5.45 7.92
N ILE A 7 27.15 5.45 6.96
CA ILE A 7 26.75 4.22 6.26
C ILE A 7 27.91 3.66 5.42
N GLU A 8 28.68 4.52 4.74
CA GLU A 8 29.83 4.07 3.94
C GLU A 8 30.91 3.42 4.83
N ALA A 9 31.23 4.00 5.99
CA ALA A 9 32.21 3.42 6.91
C ALA A 9 31.79 2.05 7.47
N GLU A 10 30.49 1.85 7.72
CA GLU A 10 29.95 0.60 8.26
C GLU A 10 29.78 -0.47 7.18
N ILE A 11 29.68 -0.06 5.90
CA ILE A 11 29.70 -0.95 4.74
C ILE A 11 31.11 -1.44 4.45
N ASP A 12 32.14 -0.60 4.58
CA ASP A 12 33.54 -0.98 4.34
C ASP A 12 34.06 -2.01 5.35
N GLU A 13 33.43 -2.12 6.54
CA GLU A 13 33.75 -3.13 7.55
C GLU A 13 33.04 -4.48 7.32
N LEU A 14 32.08 -4.56 6.40
CA LEU A 14 31.30 -5.77 6.12
C LEU A 14 31.96 -6.65 5.05
N GLU A 15 31.93 -7.96 5.25
CA GLU A 15 32.35 -8.95 4.24
C GLU A 15 31.40 -8.97 3.03
N GLU A 16 31.91 -9.32 1.84
CA GLU A 16 31.16 -9.33 0.56
C GLU A 16 29.84 -10.13 0.62
N ASP A 17 29.79 -11.24 1.37
CA ASP A 17 28.59 -12.05 1.52
C ASP A 17 27.45 -11.30 2.26
N ASN A 18 27.78 -10.38 3.17
CA ASN A 18 26.81 -9.56 3.90
C ASN A 18 26.37 -8.32 3.09
N LEU A 19 27.20 -7.90 2.13
CA LEU A 19 26.93 -6.79 1.22
C LEU A 19 25.79 -7.10 0.25
N ASP A 20 25.69 -8.34 -0.22
CA ASP A 20 24.58 -8.79 -1.07
C ASP A 20 23.24 -8.77 -0.33
N GLU A 21 23.19 -9.23 0.93
CA GLU A 21 22.00 -9.16 1.76
C GLU A 21 21.58 -7.72 2.04
N LEU A 22 22.55 -6.85 2.33
CA LEU A 22 22.32 -5.43 2.56
C LEU A 22 21.79 -4.74 1.30
N TYR A 23 22.34 -5.07 0.12
CA TYR A 23 21.90 -4.53 -1.16
C TYR A 23 20.45 -4.91 -1.44
N GLU A 24 20.07 -6.16 -1.23
CA GLU A 24 18.68 -6.60 -1.40
C GLU A 24 17.72 -5.88 -0.43
N LEU A 25 18.15 -5.61 0.81
CA LEU A 25 17.36 -4.86 1.78
C LEU A 25 17.15 -3.40 1.34
N VAL A 26 18.22 -2.73 0.91
CA VAL A 26 18.17 -1.34 0.43
C VAL A 26 17.33 -1.23 -0.83
N LYS A 27 17.47 -2.19 -1.76
CA LYS A 27 16.68 -2.26 -2.99
C LYS A 27 15.19 -2.40 -2.70
N ARG A 28 14.79 -3.32 -1.83
CA ARG A 28 13.38 -3.46 -1.39
C ARG A 28 12.86 -2.19 -0.73
N PHE A 29 13.68 -1.54 0.10
CA PHE A 29 13.32 -0.28 0.74
C PHE A 29 13.10 0.85 -0.29
N ALA A 30 13.99 0.96 -1.28
CA ALA A 30 13.88 1.91 -2.37
C ALA A 30 12.64 1.64 -3.24
N GLU A 31 12.37 0.39 -3.60
CA GLU A 31 11.18 -0.02 -4.34
C GLU A 31 9.89 0.32 -3.59
N THR A 32 9.85 0.10 -2.28
CA THR A 32 8.69 0.44 -1.43
C THR A 32 8.43 1.94 -1.38
N LYS A 33 9.50 2.76 -1.40
CA LYS A 33 9.38 4.23 -1.46
C LYS A 33 9.04 4.73 -2.86
N ALA A 34 9.47 4.02 -3.90
CA ALA A 34 9.19 4.32 -5.30
C ALA A 34 7.76 3.93 -5.72
N GLN A 35 7.14 2.96 -5.02
CA GLN A 35 5.74 2.64 -5.22
C GLN A 35 4.87 3.86 -4.88
N LYS A 36 4.35 4.50 -5.94
CA LYS A 36 3.37 5.58 -5.83
C LYS A 36 2.21 5.10 -4.99
N LYS A 37 1.93 5.80 -3.88
CA LYS A 37 0.75 5.54 -3.06
C LYS A 37 -0.48 5.45 -3.98
N PRO A 38 -1.31 4.41 -3.88
CA PRO A 38 -2.50 4.29 -4.71
C PRO A 38 -3.34 5.55 -4.52
N GLY A 39 -3.75 6.14 -5.65
CA GLY A 39 -4.57 7.35 -5.66
C GLY A 39 -5.86 7.13 -4.87
N ILE A 40 -6.50 8.22 -4.44
CA ILE A 40 -7.75 8.16 -3.66
C ILE A 40 -8.82 7.30 -4.38
N LEU A 41 -8.92 7.43 -5.71
CA LEU A 41 -9.82 6.61 -6.53
C LEU A 41 -9.48 5.11 -6.52
N SER A 42 -8.19 4.76 -6.49
CA SER A 42 -7.75 3.37 -6.36
C SER A 42 -8.14 2.76 -5.00
N LYS A 43 -8.12 3.56 -3.93
CA LYS A 43 -8.58 3.15 -2.60
C LYS A 43 -10.10 2.99 -2.56
N LEU A 44 -10.85 3.91 -3.16
CA LEU A 44 -12.31 3.83 -3.25
C LEU A 44 -12.76 2.59 -4.04
N LYS A 45 -12.04 2.21 -5.10
CA LYS A 45 -12.32 0.99 -5.87
C LYS A 45 -12.16 -0.31 -5.05
N GLN A 46 -11.34 -0.30 -3.99
CA GLN A 46 -11.17 -1.46 -3.12
C GLN A 46 -12.32 -1.65 -2.13
N ILE A 47 -13.17 -0.63 -1.93
CA ILE A 47 -14.34 -0.72 -1.06
C ILE A 47 -15.39 -1.58 -1.76
N LYS A 48 -15.60 -2.81 -1.25
CA LYS A 48 -16.70 -3.67 -1.66
C LYS A 48 -17.95 -3.29 -0.89
N ILE A 49 -18.93 -2.72 -1.57
CA ILE A 49 -20.26 -2.46 -0.98
C ILE A 49 -21.02 -3.78 -0.99
N GLN A 50 -21.35 -4.31 0.19
CA GLN A 50 -22.27 -5.42 0.31
C GLN A 50 -23.69 -4.87 0.23
N ALA A 51 -24.27 -4.90 -0.97
CA ALA A 51 -25.65 -4.51 -1.21
C ALA A 51 -26.33 -5.49 -2.17
N PRO A 52 -27.67 -5.59 -2.14
CA PRO A 52 -28.45 -6.32 -3.14
C PRO A 52 -28.18 -5.81 -4.57
N GLU A 53 -28.31 -6.69 -5.57
CA GLU A 53 -28.03 -6.36 -6.98
C GLU A 53 -28.89 -5.20 -7.50
N ASP A 54 -30.08 -5.02 -6.93
CA ASP A 54 -31.03 -3.98 -7.30
C ASP A 54 -30.87 -2.68 -6.49
N PHE A 55 -29.86 -2.59 -5.61
CA PHE A 55 -29.66 -1.44 -4.72
C PHE A 55 -29.53 -0.13 -5.49
N ALA A 56 -28.73 -0.09 -6.56
CA ALA A 56 -28.51 1.12 -7.36
C ALA A 56 -29.76 1.58 -8.11
N ALA A 57 -30.64 0.66 -8.49
CA ALA A 57 -31.89 0.98 -9.19
C ALA A 57 -33.02 1.38 -8.23
N ASN A 58 -32.95 0.95 -6.96
CA ASN A 58 -34.01 1.08 -5.97
C ASN A 58 -33.58 1.81 -4.70
N VAL A 59 -32.60 2.73 -4.79
CA VAL A 59 -32.00 3.42 -3.63
C VAL A 59 -33.07 4.02 -2.72
N ASP A 60 -34.08 4.67 -3.30
CA ASP A 60 -35.16 5.32 -2.55
C ASP A 60 -35.96 4.35 -1.66
N LEU A 61 -36.14 3.10 -2.12
CA LEU A 61 -36.86 2.07 -1.36
C LEU A 61 -36.06 1.57 -0.16
N TYR A 62 -34.73 1.53 -0.26
CA TYR A 62 -33.84 1.19 0.86
C TYR A 62 -33.71 2.34 1.86
N LEU A 63 -33.65 3.59 1.37
CA LEU A 63 -33.62 4.79 2.23
C LEU A 63 -34.94 4.99 2.99
N SER A 64 -36.07 4.64 2.35
CA SER A 64 -37.41 4.74 2.95
C SER A 64 -37.77 3.55 3.87
N ASN A 65 -36.84 2.60 4.07
CA ASN A 65 -37.04 1.35 4.82
C ASN A 65 -38.14 0.41 4.27
N GLU A 66 -38.59 0.63 3.04
CA GLU A 66 -39.58 -0.21 2.36
C GLU A 66 -38.97 -1.51 1.86
N LYS A 67 -37.68 -1.49 1.51
CA LYS A 67 -36.84 -2.67 1.30
C LYS A 67 -35.80 -2.77 2.41
N LYS A 68 -35.77 -3.93 3.08
CA LYS A 68 -34.73 -4.24 4.09
C LYS A 68 -33.64 -5.07 3.43
N CYS A 69 -32.38 -4.66 3.61
CA CYS A 69 -31.25 -5.56 3.45
C CYS A 69 -31.39 -6.66 4.52
N LYS A 70 -31.40 -7.93 4.10
CA LYS A 70 -31.48 -9.09 4.98
C LYS A 70 -30.09 -9.55 5.39
#